data_AF-A0A951TTI6-F1
#
_entry.id   AF-A0A951TTI6-F1
#
_cell.length_a   1.000
_cell.length_b   1.000
_cell.length_c   1.000
_cell.angle_alpha   90.00
_cell.angle_beta   90.00
_cell.angle_gamma   90.00
#
_symmetry.space_group_name_H-M   'P 1'
#
loop_
_entity.id
_entity.type
_entity.pdbx_description
1 polymer ?
#
loop_
_entity_poly.entity_id
_entity_poly.type
_entity_poly.pdbx_seq_one_letter_code
_entity_poly.pdbx_strand_id
1 'polypeptide(L)'
;GAGMANVIAPATESIMSTVPRERAGAGSAVNTTVRQVGGALGVAVLGSILSASYRAGITPSLDAVELDGLSGDARELAAESIGGTQLVAEQLPDIAADALVAAGTRAFIDAMHITALGSALVAALGVLVVLRWLPGRPGEVDLVAAEREHQPVTVA
;
A
#
# COMPACT_ATOMS: atom_id res chain seq x y z
N GLY A 1 -8.57 -8.84 -5.63
CA GLY A 1 -7.92 -10.02 -6.26
C GLY A 1 -7.47 -9.74 -7.68
N ALA A 2 -8.41 -9.46 -8.59
CA ALA A 2 -8.13 -9.31 -10.02
C ALA A 2 -7.02 -8.29 -10.35
N GLY A 3 -7.00 -7.11 -9.71
CA GLY A 3 -5.95 -6.09 -9.97
C GLY A 3 -4.54 -6.60 -9.68
N MET A 4 -4.30 -7.17 -8.49
CA MET A 4 -3.00 -7.74 -8.15
C MET A 4 -2.59 -8.90 -9.08
N ALA A 5 -3.54 -9.78 -9.44
CA ALA A 5 -3.25 -10.88 -10.37
C ALA A 5 -2.83 -10.38 -11.77
N ASN A 6 -3.48 -9.34 -12.28
CA ASN A 6 -3.17 -8.75 -13.59
C ASN A 6 -1.86 -7.94 -13.61
N VAL A 7 -1.33 -7.54 -12.46
CA VAL A 7 -0.08 -6.76 -12.39
C VAL A 7 1.11 -7.68 -12.11
N ILE A 8 1.01 -8.58 -11.14
CA ILE A 8 2.17 -9.31 -10.62
C ILE A 8 2.75 -10.27 -11.65
N ALA A 9 1.92 -11.05 -12.35
CA ALA A 9 2.40 -12.05 -13.31
C ALA A 9 3.05 -11.38 -14.54
N PRO A 10 2.40 -10.42 -15.25
CA PRO A 10 3.02 -9.76 -16.40
C PRO A 10 4.24 -8.91 -16.03
N ALA A 11 4.25 -8.28 -14.85
CA ALA A 11 5.42 -7.52 -14.38
C ALA A 11 6.61 -8.44 -14.12
N THR A 12 6.39 -9.60 -13.49
CA THR A 12 7.45 -10.57 -13.22
C THR A 12 8.01 -11.13 -14.53
N GLU A 13 7.13 -11.50 -15.47
CA GLU A 13 7.52 -11.99 -16.79
C GLU A 13 8.33 -10.93 -17.56
N SER A 14 7.88 -9.68 -17.55
CA SER A 14 8.59 -8.57 -18.20
C SER A 14 10.00 -8.40 -17.65
N ILE A 15 10.17 -8.44 -16.32
CA ILE A 15 11.49 -8.39 -15.69
C ILE A 15 12.35 -9.59 -16.12
N MET A 16 11.83 -10.81 -15.99
CA MET A 16 12.60 -12.03 -16.25
C MET A 16 12.97 -12.19 -17.73
N SER A 17 12.16 -11.68 -18.65
CA SER A 17 12.41 -11.79 -20.08
C SER A 17 13.68 -11.11 -20.57
N THR A 18 14.17 -10.13 -19.81
CA THR A 18 15.41 -9.39 -20.11
C THR A 18 16.65 -10.01 -19.47
N VAL A 19 16.50 -11.07 -18.67
CA VAL A 19 17.59 -11.72 -17.96
C VAL A 19 18.09 -12.93 -18.77
N PRO A 20 19.41 -13.03 -19.08
CA PRO A 20 19.98 -14.22 -19.71
C PRO A 20 19.72 -15.49 -18.89
N ARG A 21 19.49 -16.63 -19.56
CA ARG A 21 19.05 -17.88 -18.91
C ARG A 21 20.05 -18.35 -17.84
N GLU A 22 21.34 -18.11 -18.07
CA GLU A 22 22.44 -18.46 -17.16
C GLU A 22 22.41 -17.65 -15.86
N ARG A 23 21.69 -16.52 -15.83
CA ARG A 23 21.55 -15.61 -14.68
C ARG A 23 20.12 -15.50 -14.15
N ALA A 24 19.19 -16.32 -14.64
CA ALA A 24 17.78 -16.29 -14.24
C ALA A 24 17.59 -16.45 -12.72
N GLY A 25 18.40 -17.28 -12.06
CA GLY A 25 18.38 -17.44 -10.61
C GLY A 25 18.73 -16.14 -9.85
N ALA A 26 19.77 -15.42 -10.31
CA ALA A 26 20.14 -14.13 -9.74
C ALA A 26 19.07 -13.04 -10.02
N GLY A 27 18.50 -13.03 -11.23
CA GLY A 27 17.39 -12.11 -11.58
C GLY A 27 16.15 -12.33 -10.71
N SER A 28 15.78 -13.59 -10.47
CA SER A 28 14.66 -13.97 -9.59
C SER A 28 14.88 -13.56 -8.13
N ALA A 29 16.08 -13.77 -7.62
CA ALA A 29 16.45 -13.33 -6.28
C ALA A 29 16.29 -11.82 -6.13
N VAL A 30 16.82 -11.03 -7.06
CA VAL A 30 16.71 -9.56 -7.04
C VAL A 30 15.25 -9.11 -7.12
N ASN A 31 14.44 -9.69 -8.02
CA ASN A 31 13.00 -9.35 -8.10
C ASN A 31 12.29 -9.61 -6.77
N THR A 32 12.57 -10.75 -6.12
CA THR A 32 11.99 -11.06 -4.81
C THR A 32 12.41 -10.09 -3.73
N THR A 33 13.68 -9.75 -3.65
CA THR A 33 14.16 -8.74 -2.70
C THR A 33 13.48 -7.39 -2.95
N VAL A 34 13.38 -6.94 -4.20
CA VAL A 34 12.70 -5.67 -4.55
C VAL A 34 11.24 -5.68 -4.11
N ARG A 35 10.50 -6.78 -4.32
CA ARG A 35 9.10 -6.87 -3.86
C ARG A 35 8.98 -6.86 -2.34
N GLN A 36 9.84 -7.61 -1.64
CA GLN A 36 9.81 -7.67 -0.18
C GLN A 36 10.15 -6.31 0.44
N VAL A 37 11.23 -5.68 -0.03
CA VAL A 37 11.65 -4.35 0.43
C VAL A 37 10.61 -3.30 0.06
N GLY A 38 10.10 -3.31 -1.17
CA GLY A 38 9.05 -2.39 -1.62
C GLY A 38 7.75 -2.55 -0.81
N GLY A 39 7.35 -3.78 -0.51
CA GLY A 39 6.19 -4.07 0.34
C GLY A 39 6.37 -3.55 1.76
N ALA A 40 7.51 -3.83 2.39
CA ALA A 40 7.82 -3.35 3.74
C ALA A 40 7.87 -1.82 3.80
N LEU A 41 8.52 -1.18 2.83
CA LEU A 41 8.61 0.28 2.74
C LEU A 41 7.24 0.91 2.50
N GLY A 42 6.41 0.31 1.64
CA GLY A 42 5.03 0.76 1.42
C GLY A 42 4.20 0.73 2.70
N VAL A 43 4.24 -0.37 3.44
CA VAL A 43 3.56 -0.49 4.74
C VAL A 43 4.06 0.54 5.74
N ALA A 44 5.39 0.74 5.83
CA ALA A 44 5.97 1.71 6.76
C ALA A 44 5.57 3.16 6.44
N VAL A 45 5.61 3.56 5.16
CA VAL A 45 5.25 4.92 4.73
C VAL A 45 3.75 5.17 4.94
N LEU A 46 2.89 4.26 4.48
CA LEU A 46 1.44 4.41 4.64
C LEU A 46 1.02 4.38 6.11
N GLY A 47 1.63 3.52 6.92
CA GLY A 47 1.41 3.47 8.37
C GLY A 47 1.84 4.76 9.06
N SER A 48 2.97 5.36 8.65
CA SER A 48 3.43 6.64 9.18
C SER A 48 2.47 7.78 8.84
N ILE A 49 1.96 7.82 7.60
CA ILE A 49 0.96 8.81 7.17
C ILE A 49 -0.33 8.66 7.98
N LEU A 50 -0.80 7.42 8.15
CA LEU A 50 -2.01 7.11 8.92
C LEU A 50 -1.86 7.56 10.38
N SER A 51 -0.75 7.19 11.02
CA SER A 51 -0.47 7.56 12.42
C SER A 51 -0.34 9.07 12.60
N ALA A 52 0.41 9.76 11.74
CA ALA A 52 0.57 11.21 11.80
C ALA A 52 -0.76 11.95 11.58
N SER A 53 -1.56 11.49 10.62
CA SER A 53 -2.88 12.08 10.31
C SER A 53 -3.88 11.84 11.44
N TYR A 54 -3.86 10.63 12.02
CA TYR A 54 -4.67 10.29 13.20
C TYR A 54 -4.35 11.22 14.36
N ARG A 55 -3.06 11.33 14.72
CA ARG A 55 -2.58 12.20 15.80
C ARG A 55 -3.04 13.64 15.59
N ALA A 56 -2.86 14.18 14.38
CA ALA A 56 -3.30 15.53 14.03
C ALA A 56 -4.83 15.72 14.15
N GLY A 57 -5.62 14.68 13.84
CA GLY A 57 -7.08 14.72 13.93
C GLY A 57 -7.63 14.63 15.36
N ILE A 58 -6.98 13.86 16.23
CA ILE A 58 -7.46 13.63 17.60
C ILE A 58 -6.99 14.71 18.58
N THR A 59 -5.80 15.30 18.38
CA THR A 59 -5.22 16.32 19.29
C THR A 59 -6.17 17.48 19.60
N PRO A 60 -6.87 18.10 18.63
CA PRO A 60 -7.81 19.19 18.94
C PRO A 60 -8.95 18.76 19.86
N SER A 61 -9.39 17.51 19.78
CA SER A 61 -10.42 16.96 20.68
C SER A 61 -9.86 16.69 22.07
N LEU A 62 -8.61 16.22 22.17
CA LEU A 62 -7.92 16.04 23.45
C LEU A 62 -7.67 17.37 24.18
N ASP A 63 -7.48 18.46 23.42
CA ASP A 63 -7.29 19.80 23.96
C ASP A 63 -8.62 20.49 24.31
N ALA A 64 -9.68 20.24 23.52
CA ALA A 64 -11.00 20.86 23.70
C ALA A 64 -11.84 20.20 24.79
N VAL A 65 -11.66 18.90 25.03
CA VAL A 65 -12.26 18.28 26.20
C VAL A 65 -11.37 18.69 27.38
N GLU A 66 -11.85 19.61 28.22
CA GLU A 66 -11.33 19.84 29.57
C GLU A 66 -11.52 18.55 30.39
N LEU A 67 -10.79 17.49 30.02
CA LEU A 67 -10.61 16.32 30.85
C LEU A 67 -9.66 16.77 31.95
N ASP A 68 -10.20 17.49 32.93
CA ASP A 68 -9.53 17.98 34.14
C ASP A 68 -8.87 16.84 34.97
N GLY A 69 -8.92 15.59 34.49
CA GLY A 69 -8.29 14.42 35.11
C GLY A 69 -7.38 13.59 34.19
N LEU A 70 -7.17 13.93 32.91
CA LEU A 70 -6.21 13.18 32.08
C LEU A 70 -4.79 13.69 32.28
N SER A 71 -3.90 12.80 32.75
CA SER A 71 -2.46 13.05 32.77
C SER A 71 -1.91 13.26 31.35
N GLY A 72 -0.76 13.93 31.25
CA GLY A 72 -0.06 14.10 29.96
C GLY A 72 0.18 12.78 29.24
N ASP A 73 0.57 11.74 29.99
CA ASP A 73 0.82 10.39 29.47
C ASP A 73 -0.44 9.75 28.87
N ALA A 74 -1.62 9.95 29.49
CA ALA A 74 -2.86 9.43 28.94
C ALA A 74 -3.27 10.15 27.64
N ARG A 75 -3.02 11.46 27.55
CA ARG A 75 -3.23 12.22 26.31
C ARG A 75 -2.30 11.74 25.20
N GLU A 76 -1.03 11.50 25.52
CA GLU A 76 -0.06 10.99 24.56
C GLU A 76 -0.44 9.59 24.07
N LEU A 77 -0.81 8.68 24.98
CA LEU A 77 -1.29 7.34 24.65
C LEU A 77 -2.54 7.38 23.75
N ALA A 78 -3.51 8.25 24.04
CA ALA A 78 -4.67 8.43 23.19
C ALA A 78 -4.28 8.93 21.80
N ALA A 79 -3.31 9.85 21.71
CA ALA A 79 -2.86 10.44 20.46
C ALA A 79 -2.04 9.48 19.57
N GLU A 80 -1.43 8.43 20.13
CA GLU A 80 -0.63 7.45 19.37
C GLU A 80 -1.49 6.59 18.43
N SER A 81 -2.68 6.16 18.88
CA SER A 81 -3.54 5.28 18.10
C SER A 81 -4.99 5.24 18.60
N ILE A 82 -5.89 4.73 17.76
CA ILE A 82 -7.28 4.44 18.16
C ILE A 82 -7.35 3.42 19.30
N GLY A 83 -6.44 2.45 19.35
CA GLY A 83 -6.36 1.48 20.45
C GLY A 83 -5.96 2.17 21.76
N GLY A 84 -4.98 3.07 21.72
CA GLY A 84 -4.62 3.89 22.88
C GLY A 84 -5.76 4.80 23.33
N THR A 85 -6.53 5.35 22.40
CA THR A 85 -7.73 6.15 22.73
C THR A 85 -8.80 5.33 23.44
N GLN A 86 -9.04 4.08 23.02
CA GLN A 86 -9.98 3.19 23.69
C GLN A 86 -9.53 2.86 25.12
N LEU A 87 -8.24 2.55 25.31
CA LEU A 87 -7.67 2.28 26.65
C LEU A 87 -7.80 3.48 27.60
N VAL A 88 -7.71 4.70 27.08
CA VAL A 88 -7.88 5.92 27.87
C VAL A 88 -9.37 6.17 28.15
N ALA A 89 -10.25 5.91 27.18
CA ALA A 89 -11.70 6.05 27.35
C ALA A 89 -12.25 5.11 28.45
N GLU A 90 -11.70 3.90 28.59
CA GLU A 90 -12.08 2.95 29.66
C GLU A 90 -11.85 3.49 31.09
N GLN A 91 -11.03 4.53 31.24
CA GLN A 91 -10.69 5.14 32.52
C GLN A 91 -11.51 6.41 32.81
N LEU A 92 -12.40 6.81 31.90
CA LEU A 92 -13.19 8.02 31.99
C LEU A 92 -14.65 7.71 32.35
N PRO A 93 -15.39 8.69 32.92
CA PRO A 93 -16.84 8.59 33.04
C PRO A 93 -17.52 8.44 31.67
N ASP A 94 -18.62 7.70 31.59
CA ASP A 94 -19.30 7.30 30.35
C ASP A 94 -19.45 8.43 29.31
N ILE A 95 -19.88 9.62 29.73
CA ILE A 95 -20.08 10.77 28.82
C ILE A 95 -18.76 11.21 28.17
N ALA A 96 -17.67 11.25 28.94
CA ALA A 96 -16.35 11.63 28.46
C ALA A 96 -15.72 10.50 27.63
N ALA A 97 -15.94 9.24 28.02
CA ALA A 97 -15.51 8.08 27.27
C ALA A 97 -16.15 8.03 25.88
N ASP A 98 -17.47 8.20 25.79
CA ASP A 98 -18.21 8.21 24.52
C ASP A 98 -17.74 9.33 23.59
N ALA A 99 -17.54 10.53 24.14
CA ALA A 99 -17.03 11.67 23.38
C ALA A 99 -15.61 11.39 22.83
N LEU A 100 -14.73 10.82 23.66
CA LEU A 100 -13.37 10.48 23.27
C LEU A 100 -13.32 9.37 22.20
N VAL A 101 -14.14 8.32 22.35
CA VAL A 101 -14.25 7.23 21.37
C VAL A 101 -14.80 7.74 20.04
N ALA A 102 -15.80 8.61 20.07
CA ALA A 102 -16.37 9.21 18.86
C ALA A 102 -15.33 10.09 18.13
N ALA A 103 -14.57 10.90 18.88
CA ALA A 103 -13.49 11.70 18.33
C ALA A 103 -12.38 10.82 17.72
N GLY A 104 -11.94 9.78 18.44
CA GLY A 104 -10.93 8.84 17.97
C GLY A 104 -11.36 8.11 16.70
N THR A 105 -12.60 7.61 16.67
CA THR A 105 -13.17 6.94 15.49
C THR A 105 -13.20 7.87 14.28
N ARG A 106 -13.62 9.13 14.47
CA ARG A 106 -13.64 10.12 13.39
C ARG A 106 -12.23 10.42 12.86
N ALA A 107 -11.29 10.72 13.76
CA ALA A 107 -9.89 10.99 13.40
C ALA A 107 -9.26 9.81 12.65
N PHE A 108 -9.56 8.57 13.05
CA PHE A 108 -9.09 7.37 12.38
C PHE A 108 -9.67 7.21 10.98
N ILE A 109 -10.96 7.45 10.78
CA ILE A 109 -11.61 7.40 9.47
C ILE A 109 -11.04 8.49 8.54
N ASP A 110 -10.86 9.71 9.04
CA ASP A 110 -10.26 10.80 8.26
C ASP A 110 -8.81 10.47 7.86
N ALA A 111 -8.03 9.91 8.77
CA ALA A 111 -6.68 9.43 8.50
C ALA A 111 -6.67 8.28 7.46
N MET A 112 -7.64 7.37 7.50
CA MET A 112 -7.80 6.32 6.48
C MET A 112 -8.07 6.90 5.10
N HIS A 113 -8.92 7.93 4.99
CA HIS A 113 -9.17 8.60 3.71
C HIS A 113 -7.91 9.28 3.15
N ILE A 114 -7.16 10.01 3.99
CA ILE A 114 -5.89 10.64 3.60
C ILE A 114 -4.90 9.57 3.09
N THR A 115 -4.77 8.48 3.84
CA THR A 115 -3.85 7.38 3.49
C THR A 115 -4.29 6.69 2.18
N ALA A 116 -5.59 6.47 1.99
CA ALA A 116 -6.15 5.90 0.77
C ALA A 116 -5.87 6.81 -0.46
N LEU A 117 -6.09 8.11 -0.34
CA LEU A 117 -5.77 9.08 -1.40
C LEU A 117 -4.26 9.11 -1.70
N GLY A 118 -3.41 9.07 -0.67
CA GLY A 118 -1.97 8.94 -0.83
C GLY A 118 -1.58 7.67 -1.60
N SER A 119 -2.18 6.53 -1.26
CA SER A 119 -1.94 5.27 -1.97
C SER A 119 -2.40 5.32 -3.42
N ALA A 120 -3.54 5.96 -3.70
CA ALA A 120 -4.07 6.13 -5.04
C ALA A 120 -3.16 7.02 -5.90
N LEU A 121 -2.59 8.08 -5.31
CA LEU A 121 -1.60 8.93 -5.98
C LEU A 121 -0.34 8.14 -6.34
N VAL A 122 0.21 7.36 -5.40
CA VAL A 122 1.39 6.52 -5.66
C VAL A 122 1.10 5.51 -6.77
N ALA A 123 -0.08 4.88 -6.77
CA ALA A 123 -0.49 3.98 -7.84
C ALA A 123 -0.59 4.70 -9.19
N ALA A 124 -1.18 5.90 -9.23
CA ALA A 124 -1.29 6.71 -10.44
C ALA A 124 0.09 7.11 -11.00
N LEU A 125 1.03 7.49 -10.13
CA LEU A 125 2.43 7.73 -10.53
C LEU A 125 3.07 6.47 -11.12
N GLY A 126 2.83 5.29 -10.51
CA GLY A 126 3.27 4.01 -11.06
C GLY A 126 2.72 3.74 -12.46
N VAL A 127 1.44 4.03 -12.70
CA VAL A 127 0.83 3.93 -14.03
C VAL A 127 1.51 4.87 -15.02
N LEU A 128 1.77 6.13 -14.66
CA LEU A 128 2.47 7.07 -15.52
C LEU A 128 3.89 6.59 -15.87
N VAL A 129 4.60 6.02 -14.90
CA VAL A 129 5.93 5.44 -15.11
C VAL A 129 5.86 4.30 -16.13
N VAL A 130 4.93 3.36 -15.94
CA VAL A 130 4.75 2.22 -16.85
C VAL A 130 4.41 2.68 -18.26
N LEU A 131 3.43 3.59 -18.40
CA LEU A 131 3.00 4.11 -19.71
C LEU A 131 4.12 4.88 -20.43
N ARG A 132 5.02 5.52 -19.69
CA ARG A 132 6.07 6.37 -20.27
C ARG A 132 7.35 5.61 -20.64
N TRP A 133 7.68 4.53 -19.93
CA TRP A 133 8.99 3.86 -20.02
C TRP A 133 8.96 2.37 -20.32
N LEU A 134 7.80 1.71 -20.32
CA LEU A 134 7.69 0.30 -20.71
C LEU A 134 7.23 0.22 -22.19
N PRO A 135 8.15 0.09 -23.18
CA PRO A 135 7.74 -0.12 -24.58
C PRO A 135 6.98 -1.45 -24.69
N GLY A 136 5.81 -1.41 -25.34
CA GLY A 136 4.98 -2.59 -25.56
C GLY A 136 5.76 -3.67 -26.32
N ARG A 137 5.68 -4.92 -25.85
CA ARG A 137 6.29 -6.07 -26.54
C ARG A 137 5.49 -6.34 -27.82
N PRO A 138 6.12 -6.42 -29.00
CA PRO A 138 5.48 -7.00 -30.18
C PRO A 138 5.03 -8.42 -29.84
N GLY A 139 3.78 -8.76 -30.15
CA GLY A 139 3.14 -9.99 -29.69
C GLY A 139 3.87 -11.24 -30.19
N GLU A 140 4.11 -12.17 -29.28
CA GLU A 140 4.59 -13.55 -29.51
C GLU A 140 3.72 -14.34 -30.51
N VAL A 141 2.53 -13.80 -30.83
CA VAL A 141 1.61 -14.29 -31.86
C VAL A 141 2.22 -14.22 -33.27
N ASP A 142 3.11 -13.25 -33.56
CA ASP A 142 3.76 -13.14 -34.87
C ASP A 142 4.81 -14.24 -35.09
N LEU A 143 5.44 -14.75 -34.04
CA LEU A 143 6.48 -15.79 -34.16
C LEU A 143 5.88 -17.17 -34.44
N VAL A 144 4.77 -17.51 -33.76
CA VAL A 144 4.05 -18.77 -34.02
C VAL A 144 3.34 -18.75 -35.37
N ALA A 145 2.87 -17.59 -35.82
CA ALA A 145 2.30 -17.43 -37.17
C ALA A 145 3.39 -17.57 -38.26
N ALA A 146 4.57 -16.95 -38.06
CA ALA A 146 5.70 -17.05 -38.98
C ALA A 146 6.31 -18.47 -39.04
N GLU A 147 6.35 -19.21 -37.93
CA GLU A 147 6.83 -20.61 -37.91
C GLU A 147 5.87 -21.57 -38.62
N ARG A 148 4.55 -21.31 -38.58
CA ARG A 148 3.56 -22.11 -39.30
C ARG A 148 3.58 -21.88 -40.81
N GLU A 149 4.01 -20.72 -41.26
CA GLU A 149 4.14 -20.41 -42.69
C GLU A 149 5.41 -21.01 -43.32
N HIS A 150 6.44 -21.31 -42.51
CA HIS A 150 7.73 -21.84 -42.98
C HIS A 150 7.89 -23.36 -42.91
N GLN A 151 6.87 -24.10 -42.45
CA GLN A 151 6.90 -25.56 -42.44
C GLN A 151 6.36 -26.09 -43.78
N PRO A 152 7.21 -26.54 -44.73
CA PRO A 152 6.70 -27.17 -45.95
C PRO A 152 5.92 -28.42 -45.56
N VAL A 153 4.67 -28.48 -46.02
CA VAL A 153 3.77 -29.61 -45.77
C VAL A 153 4.34 -30.84 -46.50
N THR A 154 5.20 -31.61 -45.84
CA THR A 154 5.52 -32.97 -46.27
C THR A 154 4.33 -33.85 -45.94
N VAL A 155 3.37 -33.88 -46.88
CA VAL A 155 2.35 -34.93 -46.95
C VAL A 155 3.03 -36.18 -47.50
N ALA A 156 2.98 -37.25 -46.69
CA ALA A 156 3.13 -38.68 -47.01
C ALA A 156 4.19 -39.13 -48.03
#